data_AF-A0A3A9APD9-F1
#
_entry.id   AF-A0A3A9APD9-F1
#
_cell.length_a   1.000
_cell.length_b   1.000
_cell.length_c   1.000
_cell.angle_alpha   90.00
_cell.angle_beta   90.00
_cell.angle_gamma   90.00
#
_symmetry.space_group_name_H-M   'P 1'
#
loop_
_entity.id
_entity.type
_entity.pdbx_description
1 polymer ?
#
loop_
_entity_poly.entity_id
_entity_poly.type
_entity_poly.pdbx_seq_one_letter_code
_entity_poly.pdbx_strand_id
1 'polypeptide(L)'
;MNNGLWTSVKDNVVFVLVSVGVAAALFLIAYLAEKLIQKKNGDTERILTTRKIAMIGVFSAISAVLMLFEFPVPFAPSFYELDFSEIPALIGTFAFGPVAGVMIEFCKILLKLLMKGTGTAFVGDLANFVIGCSFILPASIIYMFKKTKTNAIIASIVGTLIMSVFGTAFNAVYLLPAFAALYGMPLDTIVSMGTAVNGSITSVTTLVLFAVAPLNLLKGGSVSLITVVVYKKLSPILKEGSIRKRSVDTVK
;
A
#
# COMPACT_ATOMS: atom_id res chain seq x y z
N MET A 1 -16.05 21.78 -6.76
CA MET A 1 -15.28 22.48 -7.80
C MET A 1 -14.04 21.66 -8.06
N ASN A 2 -13.90 21.05 -9.24
CA ASN A 2 -12.73 20.23 -9.54
C ASN A 2 -11.58 21.16 -9.89
N ASN A 3 -10.88 21.65 -8.87
CA ASN A 3 -9.59 22.28 -9.05
C ASN A 3 -8.70 21.21 -9.70
N GLY A 4 -8.18 21.47 -10.91
CA GLY A 4 -7.32 20.50 -11.59
C GLY A 4 -6.14 20.09 -10.68
N LEU A 5 -5.56 18.91 -10.92
CA LEU A 5 -4.48 18.34 -10.07
C LEU A 5 -3.40 19.39 -9.73
N TRP A 6 -2.99 20.20 -10.71
CA TRP A 6 -1.99 21.25 -10.53
C TRP A 6 -2.42 22.37 -9.58
N THR A 7 -3.70 22.71 -9.54
CA THR A 7 -4.26 23.66 -8.58
C THR A 7 -4.22 23.06 -7.18
N SER A 8 -4.66 21.81 -7.02
CA SER A 8 -4.56 21.11 -5.72
C SER A 8 -3.12 21.05 -5.21
N VAL A 9 -2.14 20.79 -6.09
CA VAL A 9 -0.71 20.81 -5.72
C VAL A 9 -0.29 22.19 -5.21
N LYS A 10 -0.67 23.28 -5.89
CA LYS A 10 -0.34 24.65 -5.49
C LYS A 10 -0.97 25.02 -4.15
N ASP A 11 -2.20 24.58 -3.92
CA ASP A 11 -2.92 24.88 -2.69
C ASP A 11 -2.34 24.11 -1.48
N ASN A 12 -1.64 22.99 -1.71
CA ASN A 12 -1.20 22.06 -0.67
C ASN A 12 0.32 21.74 -0.75
N VAL A 13 1.15 22.66 -1.25
CA VAL A 13 2.59 22.41 -1.53
C VAL A 13 3.33 21.82 -0.35
N VAL A 14 3.13 22.36 0.86
CA VAL A 14 3.82 21.88 2.07
C VAL A 14 3.49 20.41 2.33
N PHE A 15 2.21 20.03 2.22
CA PHE A 15 1.78 18.64 2.44
C PHE A 15 2.29 17.70 1.35
N VAL A 16 2.35 18.16 0.10
CA VAL A 16 2.95 17.42 -1.02
C VAL A 16 4.45 17.17 -0.76
N LEU A 17 5.20 18.17 -0.29
CA LEU A 17 6.62 18.01 0.05
C LEU A 17 6.83 17.00 1.18
N VAL A 18 5.99 17.05 2.23
CA VAL A 18 6.03 16.05 3.31
C VAL A 18 5.73 14.65 2.75
N SER A 19 4.73 14.53 1.89
CA SER A 19 4.38 13.25 1.24
C SER A 19 5.54 12.66 0.43
N VAL A 20 6.26 13.51 -0.32
CA VAL A 20 7.46 13.10 -1.05
C VAL A 20 8.58 12.65 -0.10
N GLY A 21 8.79 13.37 1.01
CA GLY A 21 9.76 13.00 2.04
C GLY A 21 9.45 11.63 2.68
N VAL A 22 8.18 11.39 3.01
CA VAL A 22 7.71 10.08 3.53
C VAL A 22 7.93 8.98 2.50
N ALA A 23 7.63 9.23 1.22
CA ALA A 23 7.89 8.26 0.16
C ALA A 23 9.36 7.92 0.03
N ALA A 24 10.24 8.91 0.04
CA ALA A 24 11.69 8.69 0.01
C ALA A 24 12.18 7.83 1.19
N ALA A 25 11.66 8.07 2.39
CA ALA A 25 11.98 7.27 3.58
C ALA A 25 11.52 5.81 3.42
N LEU A 26 10.31 5.57 2.90
CA LEU A 26 9.80 4.22 2.64
C LEU A 26 10.62 3.48 1.55
N PHE A 27 11.05 4.18 0.50
CA PHE A 27 11.97 3.62 -0.50
C PHE A 27 13.31 3.23 0.12
N LEU A 28 13.86 4.05 1.01
CA LEU A 28 15.11 3.74 1.71
C LEU A 28 14.95 2.51 2.61
N ILE A 29 13.86 2.43 3.38
CA ILE A 29 13.55 1.27 4.23
C ILE A 29 13.43 0.00 3.37
N ALA A 30 12.70 0.07 2.25
CA ALA A 30 12.55 -1.06 1.33
C ALA A 30 13.90 -1.51 0.77
N TYR A 31 14.73 -0.56 0.33
CA TYR A 31 16.07 -0.82 -0.19
C TYR A 31 16.97 -1.49 0.85
N LEU A 32 17.00 -0.97 2.09
CA LEU A 32 17.78 -1.55 3.18
C LEU A 32 17.29 -2.95 3.53
N ALA A 33 15.96 -3.16 3.64
CA ALA A 33 15.37 -4.46 3.89
C ALA A 33 15.74 -5.48 2.80
N GLU A 34 15.62 -5.11 1.53
CA GLU A 34 15.96 -5.99 0.40
C GLU A 34 17.47 -6.31 0.38
N LYS A 35 18.33 -5.32 0.64
CA LYS A 35 19.79 -5.53 0.72
C LYS A 35 20.19 -6.46 1.85
N LEU A 36 19.54 -6.37 3.01
CA LEU A 36 19.78 -7.28 4.14
C LEU A 36 19.34 -8.73 3.80
N ILE A 37 18.22 -8.88 3.12
CA ILE A 37 17.71 -10.18 2.65
C ILE A 37 18.66 -10.79 1.61
N GLN A 38 19.10 -10.00 0.62
CA GLN A 38 20.04 -10.45 -0.41
C GLN A 38 21.36 -10.92 0.22
N LYS A 39 21.93 -10.12 1.14
CA LYS A 39 23.16 -10.49 1.87
C LYS A 39 23.00 -11.81 2.63
N LYS A 40 21.87 -12.02 3.31
CA LYS A 40 21.59 -13.27 4.05
C LYS A 40 21.49 -14.48 3.12
N ASN A 41 20.89 -14.32 1.95
CA ASN A 41 20.65 -15.40 1.01
C ASN A 41 21.82 -15.66 0.05
N GLY A 42 22.90 -14.88 0.14
CA GLY A 42 24.02 -14.94 -0.80
C GLY A 42 23.62 -14.51 -2.22
N ASP A 43 22.56 -13.72 -2.36
CA ASP A 43 22.06 -13.24 -3.65
C ASP A 43 22.90 -12.03 -4.10
N THR A 44 23.47 -12.13 -5.29
CA THR A 44 24.30 -11.08 -5.92
C THR A 44 23.59 -10.39 -7.08
N GLU A 45 22.34 -10.77 -7.36
CA GLU A 45 21.56 -10.13 -8.41
C GLU A 45 21.26 -8.66 -8.08
N ARG A 46 21.21 -7.83 -9.13
CA ARG A 46 20.78 -6.43 -8.99
C ARG A 46 19.35 -6.39 -8.45
N ILE A 47 19.12 -5.51 -7.47
CA ILE A 47 17.79 -5.26 -6.88
C ILE A 47 16.75 -4.98 -7.97
N LEU A 48 17.10 -4.16 -8.96
CA LEU A 48 16.26 -3.86 -10.13
C LEU A 48 16.90 -4.40 -11.41
N THR A 49 16.32 -5.48 -11.94
CA THR A 49 16.62 -5.98 -13.29
C THR A 49 15.57 -5.45 -14.27
N THR A 50 15.89 -5.43 -15.57
CA THR A 50 14.94 -4.99 -16.62
C THR A 50 13.61 -5.73 -16.54
N ARG A 51 13.65 -7.04 -16.26
CA ARG A 51 12.44 -7.85 -16.05
C ARG A 51 11.64 -7.40 -14.83
N LYS A 52 12.30 -7.14 -13.69
CA LYS A 52 11.62 -6.63 -12.49
C LYS A 52 10.94 -5.29 -12.78
N ILE A 53 11.62 -4.37 -13.47
CA ILE A 53 11.07 -3.06 -13.83
C ILE A 53 9.82 -3.19 -14.70
N ALA A 54 9.87 -4.04 -15.75
CA ALA A 54 8.71 -4.28 -16.61
C ALA A 54 7.52 -4.84 -15.82
N MET A 55 7.76 -5.81 -14.94
CA MET A 55 6.70 -6.39 -14.11
C MET A 55 6.14 -5.41 -13.08
N ILE A 56 6.97 -4.56 -12.48
CA ILE A 56 6.54 -3.46 -11.61
C ILE A 56 5.58 -2.55 -12.38
N GLY A 57 5.91 -2.18 -13.62
CA GLY A 57 5.03 -1.37 -14.47
C GLY A 57 3.66 -2.03 -14.71
N VAL A 58 3.64 -3.32 -15.08
CA VAL A 58 2.39 -4.07 -15.30
C VAL A 58 1.56 -4.14 -14.02
N PHE A 59 2.16 -4.52 -12.89
CA PHE A 59 1.43 -4.61 -11.62
C PHE A 59 0.94 -3.24 -11.13
N SER A 60 1.71 -2.17 -11.34
CA SER A 60 1.30 -0.79 -11.03
C SER A 60 0.08 -0.37 -11.83
N ALA A 61 0.03 -0.69 -13.13
CA ALA A 61 -1.11 -0.38 -13.98
C ALA A 61 -2.38 -1.13 -13.54
N ILE A 62 -2.26 -2.43 -13.23
CA ILE A 62 -3.38 -3.24 -12.72
C ILE A 62 -3.86 -2.68 -11.38
N SER A 63 -2.94 -2.40 -10.45
CA SER A 63 -3.26 -1.79 -9.15
C SER A 63 -3.98 -0.44 -9.32
N ALA A 64 -3.50 0.43 -10.20
CA ALA A 64 -4.12 1.72 -10.46
C ALA A 64 -5.55 1.56 -10.99
N VAL A 65 -5.78 0.66 -11.95
CA VAL A 65 -7.13 0.37 -12.47
C VAL A 65 -8.05 -0.16 -11.37
N LEU A 66 -7.58 -1.09 -10.53
CA LEU A 66 -8.37 -1.60 -9.41
C LEU A 66 -8.73 -0.51 -8.40
N MET A 67 -7.84 0.44 -8.16
CA MET A 67 -8.09 1.57 -7.25
C MET A 67 -9.18 2.51 -7.78
N LEU A 68 -9.43 2.58 -9.08
CA LEU A 68 -10.53 3.40 -9.63
C LEU A 68 -11.91 2.87 -9.23
N PHE A 69 -12.00 1.59 -8.83
CA PHE A 69 -13.21 0.95 -8.33
C PHE A 69 -13.29 0.97 -6.79
N GLU A 70 -12.63 1.93 -6.15
CA GLU A 70 -12.76 2.19 -4.71
C GLU A 70 -14.20 2.60 -4.36
N PHE A 71 -14.71 2.12 -3.23
CA PHE A 71 -16.07 2.39 -2.76
C PHE A 71 -16.10 2.66 -1.25
N PRO A 72 -16.99 3.54 -0.76
CA PRO A 72 -17.13 3.81 0.67
C PRO A 72 -17.72 2.61 1.40
N VAL A 73 -17.26 2.36 2.63
CA VAL A 73 -17.81 1.29 3.49
C VAL A 73 -18.96 1.82 4.35
N PRO A 74 -19.99 1.00 4.66
CA PRO A 74 -21.18 1.47 5.36
C PRO A 74 -20.97 1.81 6.84
N PHE A 75 -19.83 1.43 7.44
CA PHE A 75 -19.53 1.63 8.86
C PHE A 75 -18.53 2.78 9.12
N ALA A 76 -18.10 3.50 8.08
CA ALA A 76 -17.16 4.61 8.18
C ALA A 76 -17.64 5.84 7.37
N PRO A 77 -17.14 7.05 7.68
CA PRO A 77 -17.33 8.22 6.83
C PRO A 77 -16.94 7.96 5.37
N SER A 78 -17.58 8.66 4.42
CA SER A 78 -17.43 8.43 2.97
C SER A 78 -16.04 8.66 2.41
N PHE A 79 -15.16 9.38 3.12
CA PHE A 79 -13.75 9.55 2.73
C PHE A 79 -12.88 8.33 3.05
N TYR A 80 -13.42 7.34 3.77
CA TYR A 80 -12.80 6.03 3.95
C TYR A 80 -13.32 5.04 2.91
N GLU A 81 -12.52 4.83 1.87
CA GLU A 81 -12.85 3.94 0.77
C GLU A 81 -12.07 2.62 0.88
N LEU A 82 -12.71 1.54 0.43
CA LEU A 82 -12.14 0.22 0.29
C LEU A 82 -11.90 -0.08 -1.19
N ASP A 83 -10.76 -0.68 -1.47
CA ASP A 83 -10.36 -1.11 -2.81
C ASP A 83 -9.48 -2.37 -2.70
N PHE A 84 -9.21 -2.99 -3.85
CA PHE A 84 -8.44 -4.23 -3.94
C PHE A 84 -7.09 -4.04 -4.65
N SER A 85 -6.60 -2.81 -4.72
CA SER A 85 -5.40 -2.44 -5.46
C SER A 85 -4.10 -2.92 -4.84
N GLU A 86 -4.12 -3.41 -3.60
CA GLU A 86 -2.96 -3.99 -2.92
C GLU A 86 -2.74 -5.45 -3.32
N ILE A 87 -3.69 -6.11 -3.99
CA ILE A 87 -3.51 -7.49 -4.46
C ILE A 87 -2.35 -7.59 -5.46
N PRO A 88 -2.30 -6.80 -6.55
CA PRO A 88 -1.18 -6.84 -7.49
C PRO A 88 0.12 -6.36 -6.83
N ALA A 89 0.05 -5.40 -5.90
CA ALA A 89 1.21 -4.95 -5.12
C ALA A 89 1.80 -6.07 -4.27
N LEU A 90 0.98 -6.78 -3.48
CA LEU A 90 1.44 -7.89 -2.64
C LEU A 90 1.97 -9.06 -3.46
N ILE A 91 1.31 -9.39 -4.58
CA ILE A 91 1.81 -10.42 -5.53
C ILE A 91 3.19 -10.02 -6.08
N GLY A 92 3.33 -8.79 -6.58
CA GLY A 92 4.60 -8.28 -7.11
C GLY A 92 5.69 -8.26 -6.03
N THR A 93 5.33 -7.91 -4.81
CA THR A 93 6.22 -7.90 -3.65
C THR A 93 6.74 -9.30 -3.31
N PHE A 94 5.85 -10.29 -3.21
CA PHE A 94 6.26 -11.69 -2.96
C PHE A 94 7.11 -12.26 -4.09
N ALA A 95 6.88 -11.82 -5.33
CA ALA A 95 7.65 -12.26 -6.48
C ALA A 95 9.05 -11.65 -6.53
N PHE A 96 9.15 -10.32 -6.34
CA PHE A 96 10.34 -9.55 -6.70
C PHE A 96 11.06 -8.85 -5.56
N GLY A 97 10.45 -8.78 -4.37
CA GLY A 97 11.07 -8.22 -3.16
C GLY A 97 10.41 -6.93 -2.64
N PRO A 98 10.86 -6.44 -1.48
CA PRO A 98 10.32 -5.25 -0.82
C PRO A 98 10.32 -3.99 -1.69
N VAL A 99 11.39 -3.72 -2.45
CA VAL A 99 11.52 -2.52 -3.30
C VAL A 99 10.49 -2.55 -4.41
N ALA A 100 10.26 -3.71 -5.03
CA ALA A 100 9.24 -3.86 -6.06
C ALA A 100 7.85 -3.53 -5.52
N GLY A 101 7.54 -3.95 -4.29
CA GLY A 101 6.29 -3.61 -3.62
C GLY A 101 6.07 -2.12 -3.46
N VAL A 102 7.04 -1.42 -2.86
CA VAL A 102 6.94 0.04 -2.65
C VAL A 102 6.88 0.79 -3.98
N MET A 103 7.60 0.34 -5.01
CA MET A 103 7.46 0.91 -6.35
C MET A 103 6.06 0.72 -6.94
N ILE A 104 5.44 -0.45 -6.76
CA ILE A 104 4.07 -0.70 -7.25
C ILE A 104 3.07 0.20 -6.52
N GLU A 105 3.16 0.29 -5.20
CA GLU A 105 2.30 1.18 -4.39
C GLU A 105 2.47 2.64 -4.80
N PHE A 106 3.71 3.09 -5.01
CA PHE A 106 3.99 4.47 -5.38
C PHE A 106 3.44 4.80 -6.77
N CYS A 107 3.75 3.98 -7.76
CA CYS A 107 3.28 4.15 -9.14
C CYS A 107 1.76 4.07 -9.23
N LYS A 108 1.12 3.17 -8.46
CA LYS A 108 -0.34 3.08 -8.34
C LYS A 108 -0.94 4.44 -7.98
N ILE A 109 -0.43 5.07 -6.91
CA ILE A 109 -0.97 6.34 -6.40
C ILE A 109 -0.73 7.48 -7.39
N LEU A 110 0.44 7.54 -8.02
CA LEU A 110 0.70 8.52 -9.07
C LEU A 110 -0.26 8.37 -10.25
N LEU A 111 -0.48 7.14 -10.72
CA LEU A 111 -1.42 6.88 -11.82
C LEU A 111 -2.85 7.24 -11.44
N LYS A 112 -3.30 6.88 -10.22
CA LYS A 112 -4.63 7.27 -9.72
C LYS A 112 -4.78 8.79 -9.66
N LEU A 113 -3.77 9.51 -9.17
CA LEU A 113 -3.79 10.98 -9.11
C LEU A 113 -3.87 11.61 -10.51
N LEU A 114 -3.19 11.04 -11.51
CA LEU A 114 -3.28 11.52 -12.88
C LEU A 114 -4.65 11.24 -13.53
N MET A 115 -5.30 10.14 -13.17
CA MET A 115 -6.57 9.71 -13.77
C MET A 115 -7.81 10.34 -13.10
N LYS A 116 -7.85 10.39 -11.76
CA LYS A 116 -9.02 10.82 -10.96
C LYS A 116 -8.76 12.09 -10.15
N GLY A 117 -7.50 12.50 -9.98
CA GLY A 117 -7.13 13.59 -9.07
C GLY A 117 -7.23 13.17 -7.59
N THR A 118 -7.32 14.17 -6.71
CA THR A 118 -7.48 13.97 -5.26
C THR A 118 -8.78 14.59 -4.77
N GLY A 119 -9.55 13.81 -4.01
CA GLY A 119 -10.76 14.26 -3.33
C GLY A 119 -10.53 14.62 -1.85
N THR A 120 -9.30 14.43 -1.35
CA THR A 120 -8.95 14.49 0.08
C THR A 120 -7.73 15.37 0.34
N ALA A 121 -7.45 16.34 -0.55
CA ALA A 121 -6.27 17.21 -0.49
C ALA A 121 -4.94 16.43 -0.31
N PHE A 122 -4.79 15.32 -1.05
CA PHE A 122 -3.68 14.35 -0.97
C PHE A 122 -3.57 13.53 0.32
N VAL A 123 -4.36 13.79 1.35
CA VAL A 123 -4.28 13.05 2.62
C VAL A 123 -4.68 11.59 2.44
N GLY A 124 -5.76 11.32 1.70
CA GLY A 124 -6.19 9.96 1.40
C GLY A 124 -5.21 9.23 0.49
N ASP A 125 -4.59 9.94 -0.46
CA ASP A 125 -3.58 9.38 -1.36
C ASP A 125 -2.30 8.98 -0.59
N LEU A 126 -1.84 9.85 0.32
CA LEU A 126 -0.74 9.54 1.24
C LEU A 126 -1.11 8.38 2.18
N ALA A 127 -2.33 8.39 2.73
CA ALA A 127 -2.82 7.34 3.62
C ALA A 127 -2.77 5.98 2.91
N ASN A 128 -3.32 5.90 1.70
CA ASN A 128 -3.34 4.65 0.94
C ASN A 128 -1.91 4.14 0.67
N PHE A 129 -0.99 5.01 0.25
CA PHE A 129 0.41 4.65 0.03
C PHE A 129 1.11 4.15 1.31
N VAL A 130 1.03 4.91 2.39
CA VAL A 130 1.79 4.66 3.63
C VAL A 130 1.22 3.46 4.39
N ILE A 131 -0.10 3.35 4.48
CA ILE A 131 -0.78 2.20 5.08
C ILE A 131 -0.54 0.95 4.21
N GLY A 132 -0.61 1.05 2.89
CA GLY A 132 -0.23 -0.03 1.97
C GLY A 132 1.20 -0.50 2.18
N CYS A 133 2.17 0.42 2.27
CA CYS A 133 3.56 0.08 2.57
C CYS A 133 3.73 -0.60 3.94
N SER A 134 2.97 -0.18 4.96
CA SER A 134 2.99 -0.81 6.28
C SER A 134 2.45 -2.24 6.28
N PHE A 135 1.65 -2.61 5.28
CA PHE A 135 1.21 -3.97 5.02
C PHE A 135 2.27 -4.78 4.26
N ILE A 136 2.68 -4.28 3.09
CA ILE A 136 3.51 -5.05 2.15
C ILE A 136 4.95 -5.25 2.65
N LEU A 137 5.55 -4.28 3.33
CA LEU A 137 6.94 -4.37 3.79
C LEU A 137 7.16 -5.50 4.81
N PRO A 138 6.46 -5.55 5.95
CA PRO A 138 6.65 -6.66 6.89
C PRO A 138 6.24 -8.01 6.30
N ALA A 139 5.17 -8.05 5.49
CA ALA A 139 4.76 -9.26 4.80
C ALA A 139 5.88 -9.78 3.88
N SER A 140 6.51 -8.89 3.11
CA SER A 140 7.61 -9.24 2.21
C SER A 140 8.82 -9.79 2.95
N ILE A 141 9.20 -9.17 4.05
CA ILE A 141 10.37 -9.56 4.85
C ILE A 141 10.16 -10.99 5.37
N ILE A 142 9.00 -11.26 5.97
CA ILE A 142 8.65 -12.59 6.51
C ILE A 142 8.61 -13.65 5.40
N TYR A 143 8.01 -13.33 4.25
CA TYR A 143 7.92 -14.26 3.12
C TYR A 143 9.28 -14.57 2.50
N MET A 144 10.13 -13.55 2.34
CA MET A 144 11.44 -13.67 1.70
C MET A 144 12.45 -14.47 2.52
N PHE A 145 12.26 -14.58 3.84
CA PHE A 145 13.07 -15.48 4.67
C PHE A 145 12.91 -16.95 4.30
N LYS A 146 11.68 -17.38 3.96
CA LYS A 146 11.42 -18.75 3.49
C LYS A 146 10.14 -18.77 2.66
N LYS A 147 10.30 -18.88 1.34
CA LYS A 147 9.20 -18.80 0.36
C LYS A 147 8.35 -20.07 0.35
N THR A 148 7.47 -20.22 1.35
CA THR A 148 6.47 -21.31 1.42
C THR A 148 5.05 -20.77 1.46
N LYS A 149 4.06 -21.65 1.24
CA LYS A 149 2.64 -21.28 1.39
C LYS A 149 2.30 -20.88 2.81
N THR A 150 2.84 -21.59 3.79
CA THR A 150 2.67 -21.29 5.21
C THR A 150 3.21 -19.91 5.53
N ASN A 151 4.41 -19.58 5.05
CA ASN A 151 5.01 -18.27 5.26
C ASN A 151 4.27 -17.16 4.53
N ALA A 152 3.67 -17.41 3.35
CA ALA A 152 2.82 -16.42 2.69
C ALA A 152 1.58 -16.09 3.54
N ILE A 153 0.94 -17.10 4.15
CA ILE A 153 -0.20 -16.91 5.06
C ILE A 153 0.24 -16.13 6.31
N ILE A 154 1.31 -16.57 6.97
CA ILE A 154 1.84 -15.89 8.18
C ILE A 154 2.22 -14.44 7.86
N ALA A 155 2.95 -14.21 6.77
CA ALA A 155 3.33 -12.88 6.30
C ALA A 155 2.12 -11.98 6.10
N SER A 156 1.06 -12.51 5.49
CA SER A 156 -0.16 -11.75 5.19
C SER A 156 -0.96 -11.42 6.47
N ILE A 157 -1.04 -12.36 7.42
CA ILE A 157 -1.64 -12.13 8.74
C ILE A 157 -0.86 -11.05 9.50
N VAL A 158 0.46 -11.21 9.61
CA VAL A 158 1.31 -10.25 10.34
C VAL A 158 1.27 -8.88 9.68
N GLY A 159 1.35 -8.81 8.35
CA GLY A 159 1.19 -7.56 7.60
C GLY A 159 -0.16 -6.90 7.89
N THR A 160 -1.26 -7.66 7.88
CA THR A 160 -2.61 -7.13 8.16
C THR A 160 -2.71 -6.56 9.58
N LEU A 161 -2.13 -7.24 10.57
CA LEU A 161 -2.11 -6.77 11.95
C LEU A 161 -1.27 -5.50 12.09
N ILE A 162 -0.08 -5.46 11.49
CA ILE A 162 0.79 -4.27 11.50
C ILE A 162 0.07 -3.10 10.83
N MET A 163 -0.51 -3.31 9.65
CA MET A 163 -1.30 -2.29 8.95
C MET A 163 -2.46 -1.78 9.78
N SER A 164 -3.15 -2.68 10.50
CA SER A 164 -4.28 -2.29 11.34
C SER A 164 -3.84 -1.44 12.53
N VAL A 165 -2.78 -1.84 13.23
CA VAL A 165 -2.26 -1.08 14.38
C VAL A 165 -1.66 0.25 13.91
N PHE A 166 -0.74 0.21 12.95
CA PHE A 166 -0.06 1.38 12.43
C PHE A 166 -1.04 2.34 11.74
N GLY A 167 -1.91 1.84 10.86
CA GLY A 167 -2.89 2.66 10.16
C GLY A 167 -3.89 3.33 11.11
N THR A 168 -4.30 2.65 12.19
CA THR A 168 -5.17 3.24 13.22
C THR A 168 -4.45 4.35 13.98
N ALA A 169 -3.22 4.11 14.43
CA ALA A 169 -2.42 5.11 15.15
C ALA A 169 -2.07 6.30 14.25
N PHE A 170 -1.65 6.04 13.01
CA PHE A 170 -1.29 7.07 12.04
C PHE A 170 -2.50 7.94 11.65
N ASN A 171 -3.69 7.36 11.58
CA ASN A 171 -4.91 8.14 11.40
C ASN A 171 -5.19 9.08 12.57
N ALA A 172 -5.09 8.59 13.80
CA ALA A 172 -5.36 9.40 14.98
C ALA A 172 -4.36 10.55 15.15
N VAL A 173 -3.07 10.27 14.94
CA VAL A 173 -1.98 11.19 15.28
C VAL A 173 -1.67 12.16 14.14
N TYR A 174 -1.85 11.75 12.88
CA TYR A 174 -1.39 12.54 11.73
C TYR A 174 -2.46 12.76 10.66
N LEU A 175 -3.09 11.71 10.13
CA LEU A 175 -3.97 11.88 8.95
C LEU A 175 -5.23 12.68 9.25
N LEU A 176 -5.94 12.39 10.34
CA LEU A 176 -7.15 13.14 10.70
C LEU A 176 -6.84 14.61 11.06
N PRO A 177 -5.80 14.92 11.87
CA PRO A 177 -5.37 16.31 12.08
C PRO A 177 -4.95 17.02 10.79
N ALA A 178 -4.19 16.35 9.90
CA ALA A 178 -3.79 16.94 8.63
C ALA A 178 -5.01 17.20 7.72
N PHE A 179 -5.97 16.26 7.67
CA PHE A 179 -7.22 16.44 6.94
C PHE A 179 -8.01 17.64 7.45
N ALA A 180 -8.19 17.75 8.78
CA ALA A 180 -8.84 18.91 9.40
C ALA A 180 -8.14 20.23 9.02
N ALA A 181 -6.81 20.28 9.11
CA ALA A 181 -6.02 21.47 8.82
C ALA A 181 -6.11 21.89 7.34
N LEU A 182 -6.02 20.95 6.39
CA LEU A 182 -6.06 21.27 4.96
C LEU A 182 -7.46 21.70 4.49
N TYR A 183 -8.51 21.20 5.11
CA TYR A 183 -9.89 21.63 4.83
C TYR A 183 -10.34 22.83 5.66
N GLY A 184 -9.50 23.34 6.57
CA GLY A 184 -9.84 24.44 7.46
C GLY A 184 -11.02 24.12 8.39
N MET A 185 -11.24 22.84 8.71
CA MET A 185 -12.38 22.38 9.50
C MET A 185 -11.95 21.89 10.88
N PRO A 186 -12.77 22.09 11.92
CA PRO A 186 -12.51 21.51 13.24
C PRO A 186 -12.49 19.97 13.19
N LEU A 187 -11.62 19.35 14.00
CA LEU A 187 -11.61 17.89 14.18
C LEU A 187 -12.99 17.35 14.62
N ASP A 188 -13.72 18.11 15.43
CA ASP A 188 -15.07 17.75 15.89
C ASP A 188 -16.06 17.59 14.73
N THR A 189 -15.87 18.34 13.64
CA THR A 189 -16.69 18.17 12.43
C THR A 189 -16.39 16.84 11.74
N ILE A 190 -15.15 16.38 11.76
CA ILE A 190 -14.82 15.04 11.24
C ILE A 190 -15.41 13.95 12.15
N VAL A 191 -15.33 14.15 13.47
CA VAL A 191 -15.93 13.22 14.43
C VAL A 191 -17.44 13.13 14.22
N SER A 192 -18.14 14.26 14.01
CA SER A 192 -19.59 14.27 13.79
C SER A 192 -20.00 13.55 12.50
N MET A 193 -19.18 13.59 11.44
CA MET A 193 -19.38 12.75 10.25
C MET A 193 -19.31 11.26 10.60
N GLY A 194 -18.43 10.87 11.52
CA GLY A 194 -18.38 9.51 12.06
C GLY A 194 -19.59 9.17 12.93
N THR A 195 -20.00 10.08 13.83
CA THR A 195 -21.17 9.91 14.69
C THR A 195 -22.45 9.65 13.89
N ALA A 196 -22.61 10.32 12.74
CA ALA A 196 -23.75 10.12 11.85
C ALA A 196 -23.84 8.70 11.26
N VAL A 197 -22.70 8.01 11.15
CA VAL A 197 -22.63 6.61 10.66
C VAL A 197 -22.73 5.62 11.80
N ASN A 198 -22.10 5.91 12.94
CA ASN A 198 -22.13 5.08 14.14
C ASN A 198 -22.14 5.97 15.38
N GLY A 199 -23.26 5.96 16.12
CA GLY A 199 -23.45 6.77 17.32
C GLY A 199 -22.45 6.50 18.46
N SER A 200 -21.69 5.41 18.39
CA SER A 200 -20.59 5.12 19.34
C SER A 200 -19.33 5.94 19.07
N ILE A 201 -19.24 6.64 17.93
CA ILE A 201 -18.14 7.53 17.59
C ILE A 201 -18.41 8.90 18.22
N THR A 202 -17.66 9.23 19.27
CA THR A 202 -17.80 10.47 20.05
C THR A 202 -16.52 11.30 20.13
N SER A 203 -15.41 10.74 19.68
CA SER A 203 -14.07 11.32 19.68
C SER A 203 -13.21 10.77 18.54
N VAL A 204 -12.07 11.40 18.26
CA VAL A 204 -11.07 10.89 17.31
C VAL A 204 -10.65 9.45 17.65
N THR A 205 -10.44 9.15 18.94
CA THR A 205 -10.07 7.80 19.41
C THR A 205 -11.13 6.78 19.04
N THR A 206 -12.40 7.05 19.34
CA THR A 206 -13.50 6.14 18.96
C THR A 206 -13.68 6.04 17.45
N LEU A 207 -13.43 7.12 16.70
CA LEU A 207 -13.50 7.11 15.24
C LEU A 207 -12.45 6.17 14.66
N VAL A 208 -11.20 6.25 15.12
CA VAL A 208 -10.17 5.34 14.60
C VAL A 208 -10.40 3.90 15.05
N LEU A 209 -10.94 3.67 16.25
CA LEU A 209 -11.22 2.31 16.75
C LEU A 209 -12.42 1.66 16.05
N PHE A 210 -13.47 2.41 15.73
CA PHE A 210 -14.70 1.84 15.16
C PHE A 210 -14.80 1.96 13.64
N ALA A 211 -14.04 2.87 13.00
CA ALA A 211 -14.00 3.00 11.55
C ALA A 211 -12.67 2.50 10.97
N VAL A 212 -11.54 3.05 11.44
CA VAL A 212 -10.22 2.82 10.81
C VAL A 212 -9.69 1.41 11.08
N ALA A 213 -9.72 0.94 12.32
CA ALA A 213 -9.20 -0.38 12.66
C ALA A 213 -9.98 -1.51 11.95
N PRO A 214 -11.34 -1.53 11.94
CA PRO A 214 -12.10 -2.53 11.21
C PRO A 214 -11.89 -2.44 9.70
N LEU A 215 -11.79 -1.23 9.14
CA LEU A 215 -11.50 -1.05 7.72
C LEU A 215 -10.14 -1.64 7.33
N ASN A 216 -9.09 -1.36 8.10
CA ASN A 216 -7.76 -1.92 7.83
C ASN A 216 -7.74 -3.44 7.98
N LEU A 217 -8.42 -4.00 8.98
CA LEU A 217 -8.56 -5.46 9.12
C LEU A 217 -9.29 -6.08 7.92
N LEU A 218 -10.39 -5.45 7.48
CA LEU A 218 -11.16 -5.88 6.33
C LEU A 218 -10.35 -5.80 5.04
N LYS A 219 -9.67 -4.68 4.81
CA LYS A 219 -8.83 -4.44 3.65
C LYS A 219 -7.66 -5.43 3.61
N GLY A 220 -6.88 -5.51 4.67
CA GLY A 220 -5.74 -6.41 4.75
C GLY A 220 -6.15 -7.87 4.68
N GLY A 221 -7.23 -8.25 5.36
CA GLY A 221 -7.75 -9.62 5.35
C GLY A 221 -8.25 -10.06 3.98
N SER A 222 -9.02 -9.22 3.30
CA SER A 222 -9.55 -9.53 1.96
C SER A 222 -8.43 -9.59 0.90
N VAL A 223 -7.51 -8.62 0.89
CA VAL A 223 -6.33 -8.62 0.01
C VAL A 223 -5.46 -9.85 0.27
N SER A 224 -5.22 -10.18 1.54
CA SER A 224 -4.45 -11.35 1.96
C SER A 224 -5.08 -12.65 1.47
N LEU A 225 -6.40 -12.80 1.66
CA LEU A 225 -7.14 -13.99 1.24
C LEU A 225 -7.02 -14.21 -0.27
N ILE A 226 -7.30 -13.17 -1.07
CA ILE A 226 -7.26 -13.27 -2.53
C ILE A 226 -5.82 -13.55 -3.00
N THR A 227 -4.84 -12.84 -2.44
CA THR A 227 -3.44 -13.02 -2.82
C THR A 227 -2.94 -14.44 -2.53
N VAL A 228 -3.24 -15.00 -1.35
CA VAL A 228 -2.83 -16.37 -0.98
C VAL A 228 -3.42 -17.42 -1.93
N VAL A 229 -4.64 -17.21 -2.44
CA VAL A 229 -5.29 -18.10 -3.41
C VAL A 229 -4.65 -17.98 -4.80
N VAL A 230 -4.33 -16.76 -5.23
CA VAL A 230 -3.89 -16.49 -6.62
C VAL A 230 -2.38 -16.64 -6.80
N TYR A 231 -1.54 -16.28 -5.82
CA TYR A 231 -0.09 -16.14 -6.03
C TYR A 231 0.58 -17.44 -6.49
N LYS A 232 0.10 -18.61 -6.05
CA LYS A 232 0.68 -19.89 -6.46
C LYS A 232 0.49 -20.16 -7.94
N LYS A 233 -0.65 -19.77 -8.52
CA LYS A 233 -0.92 -19.93 -9.96
C LYS A 233 -0.02 -19.00 -10.78
N LEU A 234 0.35 -17.85 -10.21
CA LEU A 234 1.25 -16.89 -10.85
C LEU A 234 2.73 -17.23 -10.64
N SER A 235 3.08 -17.99 -9.59
CA SER A 235 4.47 -18.30 -9.27
C SER A 235 5.25 -18.98 -10.41
N PRO A 236 4.71 -19.92 -11.20
CA PRO A 236 5.40 -20.50 -12.35
C PRO A 236 5.75 -19.44 -13.39
N ILE A 237 4.77 -18.65 -13.83
CA ILE A 237 4.91 -17.59 -14.84
C ILE A 237 5.94 -16.54 -14.40
N LEU A 238 5.92 -16.19 -13.12
CA LEU A 238 6.85 -15.22 -12.52
C LEU A 238 8.27 -15.79 -12.40
N LYS A 239 8.44 -17.11 -12.30
CA LYS A 239 9.75 -17.78 -12.23
C LYS A 239 10.29 -18.26 -13.58
N GLU A 240 9.44 -18.51 -14.57
CA GLU A 240 9.83 -19.17 -15.82
C GLU A 240 10.87 -18.38 -16.63
N GLY A 241 10.82 -17.05 -16.57
CA GLY A 241 11.84 -16.20 -17.19
C GLY A 241 13.23 -16.24 -16.54
N SER A 242 13.44 -16.94 -15.41
CA SER A 242 14.78 -17.19 -14.83
C SER A 242 15.36 -18.56 -15.22
N ILE A 243 14.52 -19.53 -15.61
CA ILE A 243 14.96 -20.90 -15.94
C ILE A 243 15.74 -20.93 -17.26
N ARG A 244 15.38 -20.09 -18.23
CA ARG A 244 16.01 -20.07 -19.56
C ARG A 244 17.49 -19.64 -19.57
N LYS A 245 17.98 -19.04 -18.48
CA LYS A 245 19.39 -18.63 -18.36
C LYS A 245 20.31 -19.78 -17.93
N ARG A 246 19.78 -20.78 -17.21
CA ARG A 246 20.59 -21.86 -16.63
C ARG A 246 20.88 -23.02 -17.58
N SER A 247 20.13 -23.15 -18.67
CA SER A 247 20.31 -24.23 -19.66
C SER A 247 21.31 -23.91 -20.76
N VAL A 248 21.79 -22.66 -20.85
CA VAL A 248 22.73 -22.22 -21.91
C VAL A 248 24.19 -22.31 -21.44
N ASP A 249 24.44 -22.28 -20.14
CA ASP A 249 25.80 -22.29 -19.58
C ASP A 249 26.35 -23.69 -19.27
N THR A 250 25.58 -24.77 -19.52
CA THR A 250 26.01 -26.16 -19.24
C THR A 250 26.46 -26.94 -20.48
N VAL A 251 26.65 -26.27 -21.61
CA VAL A 251 27.23 -26.88 -22.82
C VAL A 251 28.49 -26.12 -23.22
N LYS A 252 29.56 -26.30 -22.45
CA LYS A 252 30.95 -26.16 -22.87
C LYS A 252 31.83 -27.10 -22.07
#